data_AF-A0A3M1G051-F1
#
_entry.id   AF-A0A3M1G051-F1
#
_cell.length_a   1.000
_cell.length_b   1.000
_cell.length_c   1.000
_cell.angle_alpha   90.00
_cell.angle_beta   90.00
_cell.angle_gamma   90.00
#
_symmetry.space_group_name_H-M   'P 1'
#
loop_
_entity.id
_entity.type
_entity.pdbx_description
1 polymer ?
#
loop_
_entity_poly.entity_id
_entity_poly.type
_entity_poly.pdbx_seq_one_letter_code
_entity_poly.pdbx_strand_id
1 'polypeptide(L)'
;QARVVAERIIERVVEREVAARRHRLPHRRKGYTQKAIVGGHKVYLRTGEYEDGTPGEIFIDMHKEGAAFRSLMNNFAIAVSIGLQYGVPLDEFVDAFTFTRFEPSGLVEGNDAVKMATSVLDYIFRELAISYLGRNDLAHVEPADLRLDALGSGVRGGGKEPAAASDEALSKVLNLTSTGFVRSTNLYVLTGGADRVEETAKSELQATTALAASGGGAIVVDSAEQVAIATDLRRYEARIKGYEGDACDTCGNFTLVRNGTCLKCDSCGSTSGCS
;
A
#
# COMPACT_ATOMS: atom_id res chain seq x y z
N GLN A 1 3.77 -49.03 -9.46
CA GLN A 1 4.90 -48.19 -8.96
C GLN A 1 5.26 -47.09 -9.96
N ALA A 2 5.54 -47.39 -11.23
CA ALA A 2 5.85 -46.37 -12.25
C ALA A 2 4.78 -45.27 -12.44
N ARG A 3 3.48 -45.62 -12.38
CA ARG A 3 2.39 -44.65 -12.48
C ARG A 3 2.33 -43.66 -11.30
N VAL A 4 2.54 -44.15 -10.07
CA VAL A 4 2.59 -43.32 -8.86
C VAL A 4 3.81 -42.41 -8.85
N VAL A 5 4.94 -42.90 -9.37
CA VAL A 5 6.15 -42.09 -9.54
C VAL A 5 5.96 -41.03 -10.62
N ALA A 6 5.29 -41.36 -11.73
CA ALA A 6 4.95 -40.41 -12.79
C ALA A 6 3.99 -39.33 -12.30
N GLU A 7 2.91 -39.68 -11.59
CA GLU A 7 1.97 -38.74 -10.99
C GLU A 7 2.70 -37.76 -10.05
N ARG A 8 3.59 -38.27 -9.18
CA ARG A 8 4.37 -37.45 -8.25
C ARG A 8 5.42 -36.56 -8.94
N ILE A 9 6.00 -37.01 -10.06
CA ILE A 9 6.90 -36.19 -10.89
C ILE A 9 6.10 -35.11 -11.63
N ILE A 10 4.92 -35.44 -12.15
CA ILE A 10 4.04 -34.49 -12.84
C ILE A 10 3.56 -33.42 -11.85
N GLU A 11 3.08 -33.79 -10.67
CA GLU A 11 2.73 -32.83 -9.60
C GLU A 11 3.90 -31.90 -9.28
N ARG A 12 5.09 -32.46 -9.05
CA ARG A 12 6.30 -31.66 -8.75
C ARG A 12 6.74 -30.77 -9.92
N VAL A 13 6.54 -31.18 -11.17
CA VAL A 13 6.85 -30.36 -12.36
C VAL A 13 5.79 -29.26 -12.55
N VAL A 14 4.51 -29.56 -12.32
CA VAL A 14 3.40 -28.60 -12.41
C VAL A 14 3.51 -27.55 -11.30
N GLU A 15 3.81 -27.94 -10.06
CA GLU A 15 4.14 -27.00 -8.97
C GLU A 15 5.29 -26.08 -9.39
N ARG A 16 6.32 -26.63 -10.03
CA ARG A 16 7.49 -25.87 -10.50
C ARG A 16 7.19 -24.94 -11.67
N GLU A 17 6.29 -25.32 -12.59
CA GLU A 17 5.87 -24.48 -13.72
C GLU A 17 4.86 -23.38 -13.32
N VAL A 18 3.94 -23.68 -12.39
CA VAL A 18 3.02 -22.69 -11.82
C VAL A 18 3.80 -21.66 -10.99
N ALA A 19 4.79 -22.11 -10.20
CA ALA A 19 5.75 -21.22 -9.55
C ALA A 19 6.67 -20.47 -10.53
N ALA A 20 6.86 -20.96 -11.76
CA ALA A 20 7.70 -20.29 -12.77
C ALA A 20 6.98 -19.15 -13.50
N ARG A 21 5.64 -19.08 -13.46
CA ARG A 21 4.88 -18.00 -14.10
C ARG A 21 4.54 -16.92 -13.08
N ARG A 22 5.26 -15.80 -13.16
CA ARG A 22 4.98 -14.58 -12.41
C ARG A 22 3.49 -14.21 -12.52
N HIS A 23 2.76 -14.24 -11.40
CA HIS A 23 1.37 -13.84 -11.36
C HIS A 23 1.28 -12.31 -11.35
N ARG A 24 0.84 -11.74 -12.48
CA ARG A 24 0.77 -10.28 -12.64
C ARG A 24 -0.39 -9.71 -11.84
N LEU A 25 -0.13 -8.61 -11.13
CA LEU A 25 -1.17 -7.91 -10.39
C LEU A 25 -2.13 -7.14 -11.33
N PRO A 26 -3.39 -6.95 -10.91
CA PRO A 26 -4.34 -6.06 -11.57
C PRO A 26 -3.84 -4.61 -11.65
N HIS A 27 -4.32 -3.89 -12.66
CA HIS A 27 -3.96 -2.49 -12.88
C HIS A 27 -4.51 -1.56 -11.78
N ARG A 28 -5.71 -1.87 -11.28
CA ARG A 28 -6.29 -1.27 -10.07
C ARG A 28 -6.39 -2.36 -9.01
N ARG A 29 -5.81 -2.10 -7.85
CA ARG A 29 -5.68 -3.06 -6.77
C ARG A 29 -6.02 -2.43 -5.43
N LYS A 30 -6.43 -3.29 -4.50
CA LYS A 30 -6.65 -2.92 -3.11
C LYS A 30 -5.31 -2.91 -2.38
N GLY A 31 -5.32 -2.31 -1.20
CA GLY A 31 -4.17 -2.26 -0.31
C GLY A 31 -4.41 -1.23 0.78
N TYR A 32 -3.40 -1.02 1.63
CA TYR A 32 -3.44 0.03 2.62
C TYR A 32 -2.12 0.80 2.65
N THR A 33 -2.16 1.97 3.27
CA THR A 33 -0.96 2.77 3.56
C THR A 33 -0.87 2.96 5.06
N GLN A 34 0.20 2.44 5.66
CA GLN A 34 0.49 2.62 7.06
C GLN A 34 1.67 3.56 7.21
N LYS A 35 1.46 4.67 7.93
CA LYS A 35 2.54 5.54 8.38
C LYS A 35 2.94 5.11 9.78
N ALA A 36 4.22 4.92 10.01
CA ALA A 36 4.77 4.65 11.32
C ALA A 36 6.04 5.46 11.56
N ILE A 37 6.42 5.61 12.82
CA ILE A 37 7.69 6.18 13.23
C ILE A 37 8.43 5.09 13.99
N VAL A 38 9.57 4.61 13.48
CA VAL A 38 10.39 3.58 14.12
C VAL A 38 11.71 4.20 14.56
N GLY A 39 11.99 4.24 15.85
CA GLY A 39 13.23 4.82 16.36
C GLY A 39 13.44 6.29 15.96
N GLY A 40 12.35 7.04 15.79
CA GLY A 40 12.37 8.43 15.32
C GLY A 40 12.33 8.63 13.79
N HIS A 41 12.38 7.54 13.01
CA HIS A 41 12.36 7.57 11.55
C HIS A 41 10.97 7.31 10.98
N LYS A 42 10.50 8.17 10.07
CA LYS A 42 9.19 8.05 9.43
C LYS A 42 9.25 7.01 8.30
N VAL A 43 8.41 5.99 8.42
CA VAL A 43 8.26 4.89 7.46
C VAL A 43 6.84 4.89 6.93
N TYR A 44 6.70 4.72 5.63
CA TYR A 44 5.44 4.55 4.94
C TYR A 44 5.45 3.17 4.28
N LEU A 45 4.65 2.26 4.82
CA LEU A 45 4.38 0.95 4.24
C LEU A 45 3.15 1.07 3.36
N ARG A 46 3.24 0.65 2.10
CA ARG A 46 2.09 0.52 1.21
C ARG A 46 2.01 -0.91 0.70
N THR A 47 0.82 -1.47 0.70
CA THR A 47 0.59 -2.84 0.20
C THR A 47 -0.22 -2.80 -1.08
N GLY A 48 -0.02 -3.82 -1.93
CA GLY A 48 -0.87 -4.11 -3.07
C GLY A 48 -1.37 -5.55 -2.97
N GLU A 49 -2.68 -5.72 -3.01
CA GLU A 49 -3.36 -7.01 -2.89
C GLU A 49 -3.85 -7.52 -4.24
N TYR A 50 -3.94 -8.83 -4.36
CA TYR A 50 -4.68 -9.51 -5.41
C TYR A 50 -6.20 -9.44 -5.15
N GLU A 51 -7.01 -9.90 -6.10
CA GLU A 51 -8.48 -9.88 -5.98
C GLU A 51 -8.99 -10.78 -4.85
N ASP A 52 -8.22 -11.81 -4.49
CA ASP A 52 -8.47 -12.73 -3.38
C ASP A 52 -8.07 -12.16 -1.99
N GLY A 53 -7.46 -10.97 -1.96
CA GLY A 53 -6.97 -10.34 -0.73
C GLY A 53 -5.60 -10.84 -0.27
N THR A 54 -4.91 -11.66 -1.06
CA THR A 54 -3.51 -12.01 -0.76
C THR A 54 -2.57 -10.85 -1.11
N PRO A 55 -1.50 -10.61 -0.34
CA PRO A 55 -0.55 -9.54 -0.63
C PRO A 55 0.37 -9.93 -1.79
N GLY A 56 0.41 -9.10 -2.84
CA GLY A 56 1.24 -9.32 -4.02
C GLY A 56 2.43 -8.37 -4.15
N GLU A 57 2.40 -7.22 -3.49
CA GLU A 57 3.53 -6.29 -3.47
C GLU A 57 3.52 -5.41 -2.22
N ILE A 58 4.72 -4.94 -1.87
CA ILE A 58 4.95 -3.99 -0.79
C ILE A 58 5.84 -2.84 -1.29
N PHE A 59 5.59 -1.65 -0.80
CA PHE A 59 6.43 -0.47 -1.01
C PHE A 59 6.83 0.10 0.33
N ILE A 60 8.10 0.49 0.42
CA ILE A 60 8.70 1.06 1.62
C ILE A 60 9.25 2.42 1.24
N ASP A 61 8.65 3.46 1.79
CA ASP A 61 9.13 4.83 1.64
C ASP A 61 9.58 5.38 2.99
N MET A 62 10.76 5.98 3.01
CA MET A 62 11.33 6.57 4.22
C MET A 62 11.75 8.01 3.96
N HIS A 63 11.66 8.84 4.99
CA HIS A 63 11.88 10.28 4.93
C HIS A 63 13.06 10.69 5.84
N LYS A 64 13.95 11.57 5.35
CA LYS A 64 15.18 12.04 6.03
C LYS A 64 16.25 10.96 6.26
N GLU A 65 16.37 10.02 5.33
CA GLU A 65 17.42 9.01 5.37
C GLU A 65 18.39 9.18 4.22
N GLY A 66 19.63 8.72 4.40
CA GLY A 66 20.63 8.78 3.34
C GLY A 66 20.15 8.10 2.06
N ALA A 67 20.54 8.65 0.91
CA ALA A 67 20.13 8.15 -0.41
C ALA A 67 20.44 6.65 -0.62
N ALA A 68 21.53 6.17 -0.04
CA ALA A 68 21.93 4.76 -0.07
C ALA A 68 20.90 3.86 0.64
N PHE A 69 20.48 4.24 1.84
CA PHE A 69 19.53 3.45 2.63
C PHE A 69 18.12 3.47 2.01
N ARG A 70 17.66 4.64 1.54
CA ARG A 70 16.39 4.75 0.79
C ARG A 70 16.39 3.85 -0.46
N SER A 71 17.47 3.87 -1.23
CA SER A 71 17.60 3.03 -2.44
C SER A 71 17.63 1.54 -2.11
N LEU A 72 18.32 1.16 -1.02
CA LEU A 72 18.37 -0.22 -0.56
C LEU A 72 16.98 -0.72 -0.14
N MET A 73 16.24 0.07 0.65
CA MET A 73 14.88 -0.28 1.07
C MET A 73 13.91 -0.38 -0.11
N ASN A 74 14.01 0.52 -1.09
CA ASN A 74 13.21 0.43 -2.31
C ASN A 74 13.54 -0.84 -3.11
N ASN A 75 14.82 -1.17 -3.30
CA ASN A 75 15.22 -2.39 -4.01
C ASN A 75 14.81 -3.66 -3.25
N PHE A 76 14.89 -3.63 -1.92
CA PHE A 76 14.42 -4.71 -1.07
C PHE A 76 12.91 -4.93 -1.22
N ALA A 77 12.12 -3.85 -1.17
CA ALA A 77 10.67 -3.91 -1.37
C ALA A 77 10.31 -4.50 -2.75
N ILE A 78 11.05 -4.13 -3.81
CA ILE A 78 10.90 -4.70 -5.15
C ILE A 78 11.23 -6.21 -5.13
N ALA A 79 12.32 -6.63 -4.48
CA ALA A 79 12.71 -8.03 -4.40
C ALA A 79 11.64 -8.90 -3.71
N VAL A 80 11.11 -8.43 -2.57
CA VAL A 80 10.03 -9.13 -1.85
C VAL A 80 8.75 -9.18 -2.70
N SER A 81 8.39 -8.08 -3.35
CA SER A 81 7.23 -8.03 -4.24
C SER A 81 7.35 -9.00 -5.42
N ILE A 82 8.54 -9.13 -5.99
CA ILE A 82 8.82 -10.14 -7.01
C ILE A 82 8.63 -11.54 -6.41
N GLY A 83 9.20 -11.82 -5.24
CA GLY A 83 9.05 -13.11 -4.56
C GLY A 83 7.59 -13.50 -4.32
N LEU A 84 6.77 -12.58 -3.80
CA LEU A 84 5.32 -12.79 -3.61
C LEU A 84 4.63 -13.11 -4.94
N GLN A 85 5.00 -12.42 -6.03
CA GLN A 85 4.44 -12.66 -7.36
C GLN A 85 4.85 -13.99 -8.00
N TYR A 86 5.94 -14.60 -7.55
CA TYR A 86 6.35 -15.96 -7.92
C TYR A 86 5.78 -17.03 -6.97
N GLY A 87 4.89 -16.64 -6.05
CA GLY A 87 4.19 -17.57 -5.16
C GLY A 87 4.97 -17.94 -3.90
N VAL A 88 6.01 -17.18 -3.53
CA VAL A 88 6.64 -17.35 -2.21
C VAL A 88 5.62 -16.92 -1.15
N PRO A 89 5.26 -17.79 -0.19
CA PRO A 89 4.29 -17.42 0.84
C PRO A 89 4.85 -16.31 1.73
N LEU A 90 3.98 -15.40 2.16
CA LEU A 90 4.35 -14.30 3.05
C LEU A 90 5.00 -14.82 4.35
N ASP A 91 4.56 -15.98 4.81
CA ASP A 91 5.03 -16.61 6.05
C ASP A 91 6.55 -16.83 6.09
N GLU A 92 7.12 -17.29 4.98
CA GLU A 92 8.56 -17.52 4.83
C GLU A 92 9.36 -16.21 4.93
N PHE A 93 8.80 -15.11 4.42
CA PHE A 93 9.43 -13.79 4.57
C PHE A 93 9.33 -13.27 6.00
N VAL A 94 8.21 -13.51 6.68
CA VAL A 94 8.02 -13.12 8.08
C VAL A 94 9.06 -13.84 8.95
N ASP A 95 9.17 -15.15 8.80
CA ASP A 95 10.12 -15.95 9.59
C ASP A 95 11.58 -15.60 9.28
N ALA A 96 11.90 -15.22 8.04
CA ALA A 96 13.25 -14.83 7.64
C ALA A 96 13.68 -13.44 8.15
N PHE A 97 12.76 -12.47 8.23
CA PHE A 97 13.10 -11.07 8.47
C PHE A 97 12.67 -10.52 9.84
N THR A 98 11.81 -11.23 10.56
CA THR A 98 11.49 -10.89 11.96
C THR A 98 12.74 -11.00 12.85
N PHE A 99 12.81 -10.14 13.87
CA PHE A 99 13.91 -10.03 14.83
C PHE A 99 15.29 -9.68 14.24
N THR A 100 15.34 -9.31 12.95
CA THR A 100 16.54 -8.72 12.36
C THR A 100 16.87 -7.40 13.08
N ARG A 101 18.16 -7.18 13.35
CA ARG A 101 18.66 -6.02 14.11
C ARG A 101 19.50 -5.13 13.22
N PHE A 102 19.03 -3.92 12.96
CA PHE A 102 19.80 -2.85 12.35
C PHE A 102 19.10 -1.51 12.63
N GLU A 103 19.84 -0.40 12.56
CA GLU A 103 19.29 0.94 12.74
C GLU A 103 18.52 1.38 11.48
N PRO A 104 17.35 2.03 11.57
CA PRO A 104 16.66 2.51 12.78
C PRO A 104 15.96 1.41 13.60
N SER A 105 16.11 1.48 14.93
CA SER A 105 15.44 0.59 15.89
C SER A 105 14.90 1.39 17.08
N GLY A 106 13.87 0.87 17.77
CA GLY A 106 13.32 1.49 18.96
C GLY A 106 11.80 1.51 19.01
N LEU A 107 11.25 2.55 19.66
CA LEU A 107 9.82 2.76 19.83
C LEU A 107 9.14 2.97 18.46
N VAL A 108 7.97 2.36 18.32
CA VAL A 108 7.11 2.44 17.16
C VAL A 108 5.88 3.28 17.51
N GLU A 109 5.70 4.38 16.79
CA GLU A 109 4.50 5.22 16.88
C GLU A 109 3.66 5.12 15.61
N GLY A 110 2.35 5.26 15.74
CA GLY A 110 1.41 5.20 14.63
C GLY A 110 0.93 3.79 14.27
N ASN A 111 1.37 2.77 14.99
CA ASN A 111 0.81 1.42 14.91
C ASN A 111 0.16 1.02 16.24
N ASP A 112 -1.00 0.36 16.16
CA ASP A 112 -1.74 -0.09 17.32
C ASP A 112 -1.16 -1.36 17.95
N ALA A 113 -0.66 -2.30 17.13
CA ALA A 113 -0.27 -3.64 17.58
C ALA A 113 1.22 -3.75 17.95
N VAL A 114 2.11 -3.14 17.16
CA VAL A 114 3.56 -3.18 17.38
C VAL A 114 4.03 -1.87 18.01
N LYS A 115 4.54 -1.94 19.24
CA LYS A 115 5.02 -0.76 19.99
C LYS A 115 6.54 -0.62 20.02
N MET A 116 7.28 -1.71 19.84
CA MET A 116 8.75 -1.71 19.79
C MET A 116 9.21 -2.60 18.62
N ALA A 117 10.26 -2.18 17.93
CA ALA A 117 10.86 -2.96 16.85
C ALA A 117 12.39 -2.90 16.90
N THR A 118 13.04 -4.00 16.52
CA THR A 118 14.50 -4.10 16.49
C THR A 118 15.10 -3.65 15.17
N SER A 119 14.27 -3.43 14.16
CA SER A 119 14.60 -2.77 12.90
C SER A 119 13.35 -2.34 12.13
N VAL A 120 13.53 -1.60 11.04
CA VAL A 120 12.43 -1.22 10.13
C VAL A 120 11.84 -2.44 9.41
N LEU A 121 12.69 -3.39 8.98
CA LEU A 121 12.20 -4.60 8.32
C LEU A 121 11.45 -5.49 9.29
N ASP A 122 11.98 -5.65 10.50
CA ASP A 122 11.32 -6.36 11.59
C ASP A 122 9.93 -5.78 11.88
N TYR A 123 9.81 -4.44 11.98
CA TYR A 123 8.51 -3.78 12.10
C TYR A 123 7.56 -4.11 10.94
N ILE A 124 8.03 -3.98 9.69
CA ILE A 124 7.20 -4.18 8.49
C ILE A 124 6.68 -5.61 8.41
N PHE A 125 7.54 -6.61 8.62
CA PHE A 125 7.10 -8.01 8.51
C PHE A 125 6.22 -8.44 9.68
N ARG A 126 6.41 -7.89 10.89
CA ARG A 126 5.43 -8.08 11.98
C ARG A 126 4.08 -7.47 11.62
N GLU A 127 4.06 -6.26 11.07
CA GLU A 127 2.80 -5.63 10.65
C GLU A 127 2.09 -6.43 9.55
N LEU A 128 2.83 -6.93 8.56
CA LEU A 128 2.26 -7.80 7.52
C LEU A 128 1.76 -9.12 8.09
N ALA A 129 2.47 -9.72 9.04
CA ALA A 129 2.06 -10.96 9.70
C ALA A 129 0.77 -10.77 10.51
N ILE A 130 0.65 -9.68 11.27
CA ILE A 130 -0.55 -9.36 12.05
C ILE A 130 -1.72 -9.08 11.11
N SER A 131 -1.52 -8.26 10.08
CA SER A 131 -2.60 -7.79 9.21
C SER A 131 -3.07 -8.82 8.18
N TYR A 132 -2.20 -9.70 7.65
CA TYR A 132 -2.59 -10.71 6.65
C TYR A 132 -2.66 -12.15 7.19
N LEU A 133 -1.80 -12.53 8.13
CA LEU A 133 -1.75 -13.90 8.66
C LEU A 133 -2.51 -14.05 9.98
N GLY A 134 -2.87 -12.95 10.64
CA GLY A 134 -3.50 -12.98 11.97
C GLY A 134 -2.56 -13.52 13.06
N ARG A 135 -1.23 -13.47 12.83
CA ARG A 135 -0.21 -13.90 13.78
C ARG A 135 -0.08 -12.86 14.91
N ASN A 136 -0.95 -12.99 15.91
CA ASN A 136 -1.00 -12.10 17.07
C ASN A 136 0.14 -12.33 18.08
N ASP A 137 0.87 -13.45 17.97
CA ASP A 137 2.04 -13.78 18.78
C ASP A 137 3.20 -12.78 18.59
N LEU A 138 3.27 -12.13 17.42
CA LEU A 138 4.25 -11.09 17.11
C LEU A 138 3.80 -9.69 17.55
N ALA A 139 2.54 -9.54 17.95
CA ALA A 139 1.99 -8.28 18.45
C ALA A 139 2.39 -8.06 19.92
N HIS A 140 2.62 -6.82 20.29
CA HIS A 140 2.81 -6.46 21.70
C HIS A 140 1.49 -6.13 22.40
N VAL A 141 0.48 -5.72 21.63
CA VAL A 141 -0.87 -5.43 22.10
C VAL A 141 -1.83 -6.36 21.37
N GLU A 142 -2.62 -7.11 22.13
CA GLU A 142 -3.57 -8.04 21.54
C GLU A 142 -4.78 -7.30 20.95
N PRO A 143 -5.41 -7.81 19.89
CA PRO A 143 -6.62 -7.21 19.32
C PRO A 143 -7.76 -7.04 20.33
N ALA A 144 -7.81 -7.88 21.37
CA ALA A 144 -8.81 -7.79 22.44
C ALA A 144 -8.70 -6.49 23.26
N ASP A 145 -7.48 -6.00 23.47
CA ASP A 145 -7.21 -4.78 24.24
C ASP A 145 -7.58 -3.50 23.46
N LEU A 146 -7.68 -3.60 22.13
CA LEU A 146 -8.07 -2.51 21.25
C LEU A 146 -9.59 -2.34 21.13
N ARG A 147 -10.38 -3.24 21.74
CA ARG A 147 -11.85 -3.18 21.69
C ARG A 147 -12.37 -2.01 22.51
N LEU A 148 -13.46 -1.38 22.05
CA LEU A 148 -14.11 -0.28 22.79
C LEU A 148 -14.57 -0.69 24.20
N ASP A 149 -14.90 -1.98 24.38
CA ASP A 149 -15.36 -2.53 25.66
C ASP A 149 -14.21 -2.95 26.59
N ALA A 150 -12.96 -2.87 26.15
CA ALA A 150 -11.79 -3.28 26.94
C ALA A 150 -11.60 -2.43 28.22
N LEU A 151 -12.11 -1.19 28.22
CA LEU A 151 -12.09 -0.28 29.38
C LEU A 151 -13.20 -0.56 30.41
N GLY A 152 -14.00 -1.62 30.21
CA GLY A 152 -15.05 -2.08 31.12
C GLY A 152 -16.38 -1.35 30.90
N SER A 153 -17.48 -2.12 30.86
CA SER A 153 -18.82 -1.56 30.86
C SER A 153 -19.13 -0.98 32.23
N GLY A 154 -19.45 0.32 32.31
CA GLY A 154 -19.85 0.96 33.56
C GLY A 154 -21.05 0.24 34.21
N VAL A 155 -21.26 0.47 35.52
CA VAL A 155 -22.20 -0.22 36.45
C VAL A 155 -23.69 -0.27 36.01
N ARG A 156 -24.06 0.25 34.83
CA ARG A 156 -25.41 0.18 34.24
C ARG A 156 -25.51 -0.52 32.89
N GLY A 157 -24.43 -1.12 32.38
CA GLY A 157 -24.45 -1.86 31.12
C GLY A 157 -24.65 -3.35 31.33
N GLY A 158 -25.89 -3.81 31.38
CA GLY A 158 -26.18 -5.23 31.17
C GLY A 158 -25.58 -5.65 29.83
N GLY A 159 -24.65 -6.59 29.84
CA GLY A 159 -23.95 -7.09 28.66
C GLY A 159 -24.93 -7.64 27.63
N LYS A 160 -25.30 -6.80 26.67
CA LYS A 160 -25.65 -7.28 25.34
C LYS A 160 -24.35 -7.34 24.59
N GLU A 161 -23.88 -8.55 24.29
CA GLU A 161 -22.97 -8.74 23.17
C GLU A 161 -23.56 -7.97 21.98
N PRO A 162 -22.81 -7.09 21.31
CA PRO A 162 -23.31 -6.45 20.11
C PRO A 162 -23.67 -7.58 19.15
N ALA A 163 -24.97 -7.68 18.82
CA ALA A 163 -25.47 -8.69 17.90
C ALA A 163 -24.58 -8.68 16.67
N ALA A 164 -23.95 -9.83 16.39
CA ALA A 164 -23.16 -10.02 15.19
C ALA A 164 -23.97 -9.45 14.02
N ALA A 165 -23.44 -8.41 13.40
CA ALA A 165 -24.12 -7.79 12.28
C ALA A 165 -24.41 -8.86 11.23
N SER A 166 -25.53 -8.75 10.53
CA SER A 166 -25.94 -9.73 9.53
C SER A 166 -24.77 -10.06 8.61
N ASP A 167 -24.42 -11.35 8.54
CA ASP A 167 -23.25 -11.90 7.85
C ASP A 167 -23.15 -11.44 6.37
N GLU A 168 -24.32 -11.17 5.77
CA GLU A 168 -24.43 -10.61 4.41
C GLU A 168 -23.96 -9.16 4.27
N ALA A 169 -24.12 -8.33 5.30
CA ALA A 169 -23.67 -6.94 5.25
C ALA A 169 -22.15 -6.85 5.46
N LEU A 170 -21.60 -7.68 6.33
CA LEU A 170 -20.15 -7.78 6.57
C LEU A 170 -19.41 -8.28 5.33
N SER A 171 -19.88 -9.35 4.71
CA SER A 171 -19.28 -9.91 3.49
C SER A 171 -19.26 -8.93 2.32
N LYS A 172 -20.31 -8.10 2.15
CA LYS A 172 -20.32 -7.03 1.14
C LYS A 172 -19.25 -5.96 1.41
N VAL A 173 -19.04 -5.57 2.67
CA VAL A 173 -18.03 -4.55 3.03
C VAL A 173 -16.61 -5.11 2.93
N LEU A 174 -16.39 -6.36 3.33
CA LEU A 174 -15.09 -7.04 3.19
C LEU A 174 -14.69 -7.16 1.72
N ASN A 175 -15.63 -7.44 0.83
CA ASN A 175 -15.38 -7.47 -0.61
C ASN A 175 -15.05 -6.10 -1.22
N LEU A 176 -15.38 -4.98 -0.57
CA LEU A 176 -15.00 -3.64 -1.04
C LEU A 176 -13.68 -3.14 -0.46
N THR A 177 -13.27 -3.68 0.68
CA THR A 177 -12.11 -3.20 1.45
C THR A 177 -10.91 -4.13 1.28
N SER A 178 -9.71 -3.65 1.62
CA SER A 178 -8.49 -4.47 1.66
C SER A 178 -8.47 -5.32 2.91
N THR A 179 -8.04 -6.57 2.76
CA THR A 179 -7.90 -7.53 3.87
C THR A 179 -6.89 -7.05 4.89
N GLY A 180 -5.78 -6.46 4.43
CA GLY A 180 -4.75 -5.92 5.32
C GLY A 180 -5.17 -4.64 6.04
N PHE A 181 -6.12 -3.86 5.50
CA PHE A 181 -6.64 -2.67 6.18
C PHE A 181 -7.64 -3.03 7.27
N VAL A 182 -8.56 -3.93 6.92
CA VAL A 182 -9.58 -4.41 7.85
C VAL A 182 -9.01 -5.60 8.58
N ARG A 183 -8.24 -5.33 9.65
CA ARG A 183 -7.84 -6.36 10.61
C ARG A 183 -9.13 -7.08 11.04
N SER A 184 -9.22 -8.38 10.71
CA SER A 184 -10.46 -9.18 10.68
C SER A 184 -11.31 -9.14 11.96
N THR A 185 -10.73 -8.68 13.07
CA THR A 185 -11.32 -8.60 14.40
C THR A 185 -12.05 -7.28 14.73
N ASN A 186 -11.94 -6.21 13.94
CA ASN A 186 -12.40 -4.87 14.34
C ASN A 186 -13.46 -4.19 13.43
N LEU A 187 -14.10 -4.92 12.50
CA LEU A 187 -15.16 -4.35 11.66
C LEU A 187 -16.56 -4.61 12.24
N TYR A 188 -17.25 -3.54 12.63
CA TYR A 188 -18.64 -3.59 13.08
C TYR A 188 -19.55 -2.85 12.10
N VAL A 189 -20.53 -3.56 11.53
CA VAL A 189 -21.58 -2.94 10.74
C VAL A 189 -22.74 -2.60 11.67
N LEU A 190 -22.87 -1.31 12.01
CA LEU A 190 -24.02 -0.84 12.77
C LEU A 190 -25.23 -0.76 11.84
N THR A 191 -26.08 -1.79 11.83
CA THR A 191 -27.38 -1.76 11.17
C THR A 191 -28.37 -0.93 11.99
N GLY A 192 -28.23 0.39 11.96
CA GLY A 192 -29.16 1.33 12.57
C GLY A 192 -29.98 2.04 11.50
N GLY A 193 -31.26 1.69 11.36
CA GLY A 193 -32.22 2.47 10.54
C GLY A 193 -33.16 1.70 9.62
N ALA A 194 -33.00 0.37 9.46
CA ALA A 194 -33.86 -0.40 8.55
C ALA A 194 -35.32 -0.49 9.02
N ASP A 195 -35.58 -0.49 10.33
CA ASP A 195 -36.94 -0.59 10.88
C ASP A 195 -37.78 0.70 10.77
N ARG A 196 -37.26 1.77 10.15
CA ARG A 196 -37.99 3.05 9.99
C ARG A 196 -38.25 3.49 8.55
N VAL A 197 -37.81 2.73 7.55
CA VAL A 197 -37.87 3.18 6.14
C VAL A 197 -38.80 2.33 5.26
N GLU A 198 -39.23 1.15 5.72
CA GLU A 198 -40.09 0.28 4.88
C GLU A 198 -41.55 0.74 4.73
N GLU A 199 -42.04 1.69 5.54
CA GLU A 199 -43.46 2.12 5.47
C GLU A 199 -43.70 3.42 4.66
N THR A 200 -42.65 4.17 4.29
CA THR A 200 -42.81 5.48 3.59
C THR A 200 -42.29 5.52 2.14
N ALA A 201 -41.53 4.52 1.68
CA ALA A 201 -40.87 4.58 0.36
C ALA A 201 -41.68 3.97 -0.82
N LYS A 202 -42.99 3.76 -0.66
CA LYS A 202 -43.88 3.34 -1.78
C LYS A 202 -44.73 4.46 -2.38
N SER A 203 -44.58 5.72 -1.92
CA SER A 203 -45.49 6.83 -2.30
C SER A 203 -44.86 8.00 -3.06
N GLU A 204 -43.64 7.88 -3.60
CA GLU A 204 -43.05 8.97 -4.42
C GLU A 204 -42.45 8.43 -5.71
N LEU A 205 -43.30 7.73 -6.49
CA LEU A 205 -43.05 7.47 -7.90
C LEU A 205 -44.13 8.16 -8.73
N GLN A 206 -44.06 9.49 -8.84
CA GLN A 206 -44.57 10.30 -9.96
C GLN A 206 -44.51 11.79 -9.61
N ALA A 207 -43.46 12.47 -10.05
CA ALA A 207 -43.52 13.80 -10.65
C ALA A 207 -42.12 14.43 -10.66
N THR A 208 -41.50 14.47 -11.83
CA THR A 208 -40.95 15.69 -12.48
C THR A 208 -39.88 15.30 -13.49
N THR A 209 -40.34 14.92 -14.68
CA THR A 209 -39.57 15.07 -15.90
C THR A 209 -39.54 16.52 -16.35
N ALA A 210 -38.34 16.96 -16.75
CA ALA A 210 -37.98 18.06 -17.64
C ALA A 210 -37.93 19.50 -17.06
N LEU A 211 -36.71 20.05 -16.99
CA LEU A 211 -36.24 21.02 -17.99
C LEU A 211 -34.70 21.11 -18.01
N ALA A 212 -34.10 20.78 -19.15
CA ALA A 212 -32.80 21.27 -19.63
C ALA A 212 -32.92 22.78 -19.98
N ALA A 213 -31.91 23.62 -20.19
CA ALA A 213 -30.47 23.55 -20.36
C ALA A 213 -29.91 24.97 -20.10
N SER A 214 -28.65 25.10 -19.65
CA SER A 214 -27.71 26.10 -20.20
C SER A 214 -26.33 26.04 -19.54
N GLY A 215 -25.30 25.84 -20.37
CA GLY A 215 -24.01 26.53 -20.24
C GLY A 215 -22.94 25.90 -19.35
N GLY A 216 -21.96 25.23 -19.98
CA GLY A 216 -20.62 25.05 -19.40
C GLY A 216 -20.09 23.62 -19.46
N GLY A 217 -19.74 23.15 -20.66
CA GLY A 217 -19.03 21.88 -20.82
C GLY A 217 -17.61 21.94 -20.23
N ALA A 218 -17.29 20.98 -19.36
CA ALA A 218 -15.92 20.57 -19.09
C ALA A 218 -15.88 19.04 -19.11
N ILE A 219 -15.39 18.51 -20.22
CA ILE A 219 -15.08 17.10 -20.42
C ILE A 219 -13.86 16.80 -19.54
N VAL A 220 -14.02 16.05 -18.45
CA VAL A 220 -12.88 15.49 -17.69
C VAL A 220 -12.43 14.22 -18.39
N VAL A 221 -11.48 14.39 -19.31
CA VAL A 221 -10.72 13.32 -19.95
C VAL A 221 -9.67 12.81 -18.95
N ASP A 222 -9.40 11.52 -19.01
CA ASP A 222 -8.45 10.73 -18.21
C ASP A 222 -7.09 11.43 -18.03
N SER A 223 -6.70 11.69 -16.78
CA SER A 223 -5.52 12.49 -16.39
C SER A 223 -4.27 11.64 -16.11
N ALA A 224 -4.37 10.31 -16.13
CA ALA A 224 -3.21 9.44 -15.96
C ALA A 224 -2.36 9.36 -17.25
N GLU A 225 -3.01 9.31 -18.41
CA GLU A 225 -2.35 9.26 -19.71
C GLU A 225 -1.72 10.62 -20.07
N GLN A 226 -2.36 11.72 -19.69
CA GLN A 226 -1.84 13.08 -19.90
C GLN A 226 -0.57 13.39 -19.08
N VAL A 227 -0.39 12.80 -17.90
CA VAL A 227 0.82 13.00 -17.08
C VAL A 227 2.02 12.26 -17.68
N ALA A 228 1.81 11.06 -18.23
CA ALA A 228 2.85 10.31 -18.93
C ALA A 228 3.31 11.03 -20.21
N ILE A 229 2.35 11.53 -21.00
CA ILE A 229 2.62 12.33 -22.20
C ILE A 229 3.33 13.65 -21.83
N ALA A 230 2.93 14.33 -20.76
CA ALA A 230 3.58 15.56 -20.30
C ALA A 230 5.03 15.33 -19.83
N THR A 231 5.32 14.20 -19.17
CA THR A 231 6.70 13.84 -18.78
C THR A 231 7.58 13.49 -19.97
N ASP A 232 7.05 12.83 -21.00
CA ASP A 232 7.81 12.51 -22.22
C ASP A 232 8.04 13.75 -23.09
N LEU A 233 7.08 14.67 -23.17
CA LEU A 233 7.25 15.97 -23.84
C LEU A 233 8.35 16.82 -23.18
N ARG A 234 8.41 16.86 -21.84
CA ARG A 234 9.48 17.59 -21.12
C ARG A 234 10.85 16.97 -21.35
N ARG A 235 10.95 15.63 -21.39
CA ARG A 235 12.22 14.93 -21.72
C ARG A 235 12.64 15.19 -23.16
N TYR A 236 11.69 15.24 -24.09
CA TYR A 236 11.94 15.56 -25.48
C TYR A 236 12.40 17.01 -25.68
N GLU A 237 11.74 17.96 -25.01
CA GLU A 237 12.12 19.37 -25.01
C GLU A 237 13.52 19.59 -24.41
N ALA A 238 13.84 18.89 -23.31
CA ALA A 238 15.17 18.94 -22.70
C ALA A 238 16.28 18.44 -23.64
N ARG A 239 16.00 17.40 -24.44
CA ARG A 239 16.94 16.89 -25.45
C ARG A 239 17.13 17.85 -26.62
N ILE A 240 16.06 18.50 -27.08
CA ILE A 240 16.16 19.52 -28.15
C ILE A 240 16.95 20.74 -27.68
N LYS A 241 16.74 21.17 -26.43
CA LYS A 241 17.47 22.30 -25.84
C LYS A 241 18.91 21.97 -25.44
N GLY A 242 19.31 20.70 -25.50
CA GLY A 242 20.68 20.26 -25.22
C GLY A 242 21.03 20.27 -23.73
N TYR A 243 20.07 19.98 -22.85
CA TYR A 243 20.36 19.85 -21.41
C TYR A 243 21.13 18.56 -21.12
N GLU A 244 22.21 18.66 -20.36
CA GLU A 244 23.11 17.52 -20.08
C GLU A 244 22.54 16.54 -19.04
N GLY A 245 21.62 17.01 -18.19
CA GLY A 245 21.01 16.19 -17.13
C GLY A 245 21.75 16.23 -15.79
N ASP A 246 22.82 17.02 -15.67
CA ASP A 246 23.46 17.35 -14.40
C ASP A 246 22.64 18.39 -13.61
N ALA A 247 22.72 18.32 -12.28
CA ALA A 247 22.08 19.30 -11.40
C ALA A 247 22.95 20.54 -11.24
N CYS A 248 22.34 21.73 -11.28
CA CYS A 248 23.04 22.98 -11.00
C CYS A 248 23.42 23.08 -9.52
N ASP A 249 24.69 23.29 -9.20
CA ASP A 249 25.19 23.38 -7.82
C ASP A 249 24.56 24.53 -7.02
N THR A 250 24.12 25.60 -7.68
CA THR A 250 23.56 26.77 -7.02
C THR A 250 22.04 26.70 -6.82
N CYS A 251 21.29 26.15 -7.79
CA CYS A 251 19.81 26.16 -7.75
C CYS A 251 19.15 24.78 -7.86
N GLY A 252 19.91 23.71 -8.10
CA GLY A 252 19.41 22.34 -8.18
C GLY A 252 18.60 22.00 -9.43
N ASN A 253 18.41 22.93 -10.37
CA ASN A 253 17.70 22.66 -11.63
C ASN A 253 18.60 21.91 -12.63
N PHE A 254 17.97 21.04 -13.42
CA PHE A 254 18.61 20.19 -14.43
C PHE A 254 18.65 20.82 -15.84
N THR A 255 18.61 22.15 -15.89
CA THR A 255 18.56 22.96 -17.13
C THR A 255 19.95 23.48 -17.52
N LEU A 256 20.98 22.66 -17.31
CA LEU A 256 22.37 22.98 -17.66
C LEU A 256 22.64 22.68 -19.14
N VAL A 257 23.09 23.70 -19.87
CA VAL A 257 23.48 23.64 -21.28
C VAL A 257 24.99 23.79 -21.40
N ARG A 258 25.62 23.00 -22.27
CA ARG A 258 27.03 23.16 -22.59
C ARG A 258 27.28 24.45 -23.39
N ASN A 259 28.14 25.30 -22.87
CA ASN A 259 28.59 26.53 -23.52
C ASN A 259 30.13 26.52 -23.58
N GLY A 260 30.67 25.87 -24.60
CA GLY A 260 32.11 25.63 -24.76
C GLY A 260 32.64 24.56 -23.80
N THR A 261 33.67 24.89 -23.02
CA THR A 261 34.20 24.03 -21.94
C THR A 261 33.37 24.09 -20.67
N CYS A 262 32.54 25.13 -20.50
CA CYS A 262 31.70 25.33 -19.33
C CYS A 262 30.28 24.78 -19.51
N LEU A 263 29.61 24.58 -18.40
CA LEU A 263 28.16 24.39 -18.32
C LEU A 263 27.51 25.66 -17.78
N LYS A 264 26.38 26.05 -18.37
CA LYS A 264 25.59 27.21 -17.94
C LYS A 264 24.17 26.78 -17.59
N CYS A 265 23.68 27.20 -16.44
CA CYS A 265 22.29 26.98 -16.05
C CYS A 265 21.38 28.04 -16.67
N ASP A 266 20.37 27.63 -17.44
CA ASP A 266 19.38 28.56 -18.01
C ASP A 266 18.43 29.15 -16.95
N SER A 267 18.24 28.45 -15.82
CA SER A 267 17.29 28.88 -14.78
C SER A 267 17.83 29.94 -13.84
N CYS A 268 19.13 29.91 -13.51
CA CYS A 268 19.73 30.87 -12.57
C CYS A 268 20.98 31.58 -13.12
N GLY A 269 21.44 31.23 -14.32
CA GLY A 269 22.56 31.88 -14.99
C GLY A 269 23.95 31.53 -14.46
N SER A 270 24.07 30.64 -13.46
CA SER A 270 25.36 30.20 -12.95
C SER A 270 26.13 29.36 -13.97
N THR A 271 27.47 29.43 -13.92
CA THR A 271 28.37 28.67 -14.78
C THR A 271 29.25 27.74 -13.94
N SER A 272 29.35 26.46 -14.33
CA SER A 272 30.22 25.46 -13.72
C SER A 272 31.19 24.86 -14.75
N GLY A 273 32.34 24.36 -14.29
CA GLY A 273 33.30 23.66 -15.17
C GLY A 273 34.13 24.54 -16.11
N CYS A 274 34.20 25.85 -15.88
CA CYS A 274 35.12 26.72 -16.61
C CYS A 274 36.56 26.57 -16.10
N SER A 275 37.48 26.19 -16.99
CA SER A 275 38.93 26.31 -16.80
C SER A 275 39.43 27.70 -17.18
#